data_AF-A0A226E9P1-F1
#
_entry.id   AF-A0A226E9P1-F1
#
_cell.length_a   1.000
_cell.length_b   1.000
_cell.length_c   1.000
_cell.angle_alpha   90.00
_cell.angle_beta   90.00
_cell.angle_gamma   90.00
#
_symmetry.space_group_name_H-M   'P 1'
#
loop_
_entity.id
_entity.type
_entity.pdbx_description
1 polymer ?
#
loop_
_entity_poly.entity_id
_entity_poly.type
_entity_poly.pdbx_seq_one_letter_code
_entity_poly.pdbx_strand_id
1 'polypeptide(L)'
;MPPQKDGLCYPTGHDGVFGSPPKFGHIITAQKPSLPDENHNYNKKYDDIILQPFDYYLQLPSKNIRKRIADIFNYWYKCEPNELDEMSKAMQDLHNASLIIDDIEDGSDLRRGKPAAHIRYGLPLSLNAANYVYFEAMKRIVDAKGLGAGPEEKLKAVMDFINGMMLMHVGQGMEIFWRDENLKLDHSDVANIFKNIPTEEEYFKVIVQKTAEQFSMLADMLKDRSNTLYKDKAALSTYELAQTMGYHFQIRDDLLNLISNTYEAGKGYCEDITEGKYSFPIIYALNQYKDQGPAGLQKASRLLQIMRMRTTDLDLKKEAFQIIQESGAFEYTKRILRVYHKKIGREVLRLGGNPVFRKYIDIFSEVM
;
A
#
# COMPACT_ATOMS: atom_id res chain seq x y z
N MET A 1 77.55 -26.19 -3.03
CA MET A 1 77.92 -24.76 -3.11
C MET A 1 76.62 -23.96 -3.13
N PRO A 2 76.38 -23.03 -2.20
CA PRO A 2 75.12 -22.25 -2.08
C PRO A 2 75.20 -20.97 -2.95
N PRO A 3 74.11 -20.18 -3.13
CA PRO A 3 73.45 -19.34 -2.11
C PRO A 3 71.90 -19.52 -2.10
N GLN A 4 71.13 -19.50 -1.00
CA GLN A 4 70.93 -18.60 0.17
C GLN A 4 70.02 -17.38 -0.11
N LYS A 5 69.00 -17.23 0.77
CA LYS A 5 68.11 -16.09 1.13
C LYS A 5 66.70 -16.09 0.53
N ASP A 6 65.59 -15.88 1.24
CA ASP A 6 65.20 -15.67 2.65
C ASP A 6 63.67 -16.00 2.71
N GLY A 7 63.14 -16.80 3.66
CA GLY A 7 62.46 -16.37 4.91
C GLY A 7 61.13 -15.61 4.65
N LEU A 8 59.91 -15.98 5.10
CA LEU A 8 59.41 -16.50 6.38
C LEU A 8 57.96 -17.04 6.15
N CYS A 9 57.61 -18.28 6.51
CA CYS A 9 57.12 -18.78 7.81
C CYS A 9 55.79 -18.16 8.34
N TYR A 10 54.70 -18.92 8.22
CA TYR A 10 53.46 -18.79 8.99
C TYR A 10 53.61 -19.48 10.36
N PRO A 11 53.00 -18.95 11.43
CA PRO A 11 52.68 -19.77 12.59
C PRO A 11 51.16 -19.88 12.85
N THR A 12 50.77 -21.12 13.11
CA THR A 12 49.52 -21.58 13.73
C THR A 12 49.52 -21.35 15.24
N GLY A 13 48.34 -21.09 15.83
CA GLY A 13 48.00 -21.65 17.15
C GLY A 13 47.54 -20.69 18.27
N HIS A 14 46.31 -20.94 18.73
CA HIS A 14 45.78 -20.90 20.10
C HIS A 14 45.33 -19.61 20.81
N ASP A 15 44.04 -19.66 21.16
CA ASP A 15 43.36 -19.32 22.42
C ASP A 15 43.56 -17.96 23.09
N GLY A 16 42.43 -17.23 23.25
CA GLY A 16 42.30 -16.29 24.34
C GLY A 16 41.35 -15.11 24.10
N VAL A 17 40.26 -15.12 24.87
CA VAL A 17 39.49 -13.95 25.34
C VAL A 17 38.50 -13.32 24.35
N PHE A 18 37.22 -13.58 24.61
CA PHE A 18 36.09 -12.77 24.13
C PHE A 18 36.29 -11.31 24.50
N GLY A 19 36.67 -10.49 23.53
CA GLY A 19 36.65 -9.03 23.63
C GLY A 19 35.23 -8.55 23.86
N SER A 20 35.06 -7.70 24.87
CA SER A 20 33.81 -7.01 25.18
C SER A 20 33.33 -6.17 23.98
N PRO A 21 32.02 -5.99 23.76
CA PRO A 21 31.54 -5.11 22.70
C PRO A 21 32.03 -3.67 22.93
N PRO A 22 32.29 -2.89 21.86
CA PRO A 22 32.85 -1.56 21.99
C PRO A 22 31.92 -0.68 22.84
N LYS A 23 32.50 -0.08 23.89
CA LYS A 23 31.86 0.97 24.68
C LYS A 23 31.58 2.15 23.74
N PHE A 24 30.31 2.48 23.53
CA PHE A 24 29.90 3.73 22.91
C PHE A 24 30.41 4.90 23.77
N GLY A 25 31.54 5.47 23.36
CA GLY A 25 32.15 6.63 23.97
C GLY A 25 31.40 7.90 23.57
N HIS A 26 31.08 8.69 24.58
CA HIS A 26 30.73 10.12 24.54
C HIS A 26 29.45 10.48 23.78
N ILE A 27 28.35 10.51 24.54
CA ILE A 27 27.23 11.41 24.30
C ILE A 27 27.81 12.83 24.27
N ILE A 28 27.97 13.40 23.08
CA ILE A 28 28.09 14.83 22.91
C ILE A 28 26.77 15.39 23.45
N THR A 29 26.84 16.17 24.53
CA THR A 29 25.74 17.02 24.98
C THR A 29 25.48 18.04 23.90
N ALA A 30 24.75 17.64 22.87
CA ALA A 30 24.20 18.55 21.87
C ALA A 30 23.30 19.52 22.64
N GLN A 31 23.68 20.79 22.64
CA GLN A 31 22.79 21.87 23.04
C GLN A 31 21.46 21.65 22.35
N LYS A 32 20.37 21.67 23.13
CA LYS A 32 19.00 21.71 22.62
C LYS A 32 18.99 22.71 21.46
N PRO A 33 18.68 22.30 20.21
CA PRO A 33 18.39 23.28 19.19
C PRO A 33 17.18 24.05 19.73
N SER A 34 17.38 25.34 20.00
CA SER A 34 16.27 26.27 20.18
C SER A 34 15.36 26.09 18.96
N LEU A 35 14.12 25.66 19.18
CA LEU A 35 13.09 25.74 18.17
C LEU A 35 13.12 27.19 17.62
N PRO A 36 13.16 27.39 16.30
CA PRO A 36 13.15 28.74 15.76
C PRO A 36 11.89 29.46 16.25
N ASP A 37 12.06 30.72 16.65
CA ASP A 37 11.03 31.65 17.11
C ASP A 37 9.67 31.42 16.45
N GLU A 38 8.60 31.45 17.26
CA GLU A 38 7.18 31.32 16.88
C GLU A 38 6.65 32.45 15.97
N ASN A 39 7.54 33.17 15.27
CA ASN A 39 7.23 34.22 14.30
C ASN A 39 7.79 33.91 12.90
N HIS A 40 7.72 32.66 12.46
CA HIS A 40 7.72 32.43 11.01
C HIS A 40 6.40 32.94 10.47
N ASN A 41 6.46 34.04 9.72
CA ASN A 41 5.37 34.62 8.95
C ASN A 41 4.99 33.62 7.84
N TYR A 42 4.40 32.49 8.23
CA TYR A 42 4.10 31.34 7.41
C TYR A 42 3.00 31.77 6.43
N ASN A 43 3.43 32.13 5.23
CA ASN A 43 2.55 32.73 4.26
C ASN A 43 1.79 31.62 3.55
N LYS A 44 0.51 31.49 3.90
CA LYS A 44 -0.45 30.56 3.30
C LYS A 44 -0.44 30.54 1.76
N LYS A 45 -0.07 31.67 1.13
CA LYS A 45 0.12 31.75 -0.34
C LYS A 45 1.07 30.68 -0.88
N TYR A 46 2.12 30.31 -0.14
CA TYR A 46 3.07 29.30 -0.61
C TYR A 46 2.51 27.88 -0.51
N ASP A 47 1.71 27.58 0.52
CA ASP A 47 0.97 26.33 0.62
C ASP A 47 0.02 26.17 -0.57
N ASP A 48 -0.76 27.22 -0.86
CA ASP A 48 -1.70 27.24 -1.98
C ASP A 48 -1.01 26.99 -3.34
N ILE A 49 0.29 27.28 -3.46
CA ILE A 49 1.09 26.98 -4.66
C ILE A 49 1.59 25.53 -4.64
N ILE A 50 2.18 25.08 -3.54
CA ILE A 50 2.79 23.74 -3.49
C ILE A 50 1.74 22.62 -3.42
N LEU A 51 0.52 22.92 -2.96
CA LEU A 51 -0.57 21.95 -2.83
C LEU A 51 -1.50 21.87 -4.03
N GLN A 52 -1.27 22.66 -5.10
CA GLN A 52 -2.11 22.59 -6.32
C GLN A 52 -2.30 21.16 -6.89
N PRO A 53 -1.28 20.28 -6.92
CA PRO A 53 -1.48 18.90 -7.37
C PRO A 53 -2.41 18.10 -6.46
N PHE A 54 -2.33 18.33 -5.15
CA PHE A 54 -3.16 17.67 -4.15
C PHE A 54 -4.61 18.19 -4.18
N ASP A 55 -4.80 19.51 -4.20
CA ASP A 55 -6.12 20.14 -4.30
C ASP A 55 -6.87 19.70 -5.57
N TYR A 56 -6.13 19.48 -6.66
CA TYR A 56 -6.69 18.90 -7.87
C TYR A 56 -7.26 17.49 -7.62
N TYR A 57 -6.58 16.62 -6.86
CA TYR A 57 -7.08 15.27 -6.55
C TYR A 57 -8.31 15.31 -5.64
N LEU A 58 -8.40 16.29 -4.74
CA LEU A 58 -9.60 16.52 -3.92
C LEU A 58 -10.83 16.88 -4.76
N GLN A 59 -10.65 17.51 -5.93
CA GLN A 59 -11.73 17.88 -6.84
C GLN A 59 -12.18 16.73 -7.76
N LEU A 60 -11.42 15.64 -7.84
CA LEU A 60 -11.77 14.50 -8.69
C LEU A 60 -12.91 13.68 -8.05
N PRO A 61 -13.86 13.13 -8.83
CA PRO A 61 -14.98 12.34 -8.30
C PRO A 61 -14.54 11.19 -7.39
N SER A 62 -15.01 11.14 -6.14
CA SER A 62 -14.63 10.12 -5.16
C SER A 62 -15.85 9.33 -4.68
N LYS A 63 -15.69 8.01 -4.52
CA LYS A 63 -16.69 7.16 -3.84
C LYS A 63 -16.66 7.31 -2.30
N ASN A 64 -15.73 8.11 -1.75
CA ASN A 64 -15.55 8.40 -0.32
C ASN A 64 -15.54 7.16 0.57
N ILE A 65 -14.91 6.09 0.06
CA ILE A 65 -14.91 4.76 0.69
C ILE A 65 -14.32 4.82 2.09
N ARG A 66 -13.25 5.59 2.31
CA ARG A 66 -12.58 5.71 3.62
C ARG A 66 -13.49 6.32 4.69
N LYS A 67 -14.25 7.37 4.35
CA LYS A 67 -15.27 7.91 5.27
C LYS A 67 -16.34 6.88 5.59
N ARG A 68 -16.79 6.11 4.60
CA ARG A 68 -17.79 5.04 4.82
C ARG A 68 -17.25 3.91 5.70
N ILE A 69 -15.98 3.55 5.55
CA ILE A 69 -15.28 2.60 6.43
C ILE A 69 -15.13 3.18 7.84
N ALA A 70 -14.79 4.47 7.97
CA ALA A 70 -14.74 5.16 9.25
C ALA A 70 -16.11 5.12 9.97
N ASP A 71 -17.20 5.42 9.25
CA ASP A 71 -18.56 5.32 9.78
C ASP A 71 -18.90 3.90 10.27
N ILE A 72 -18.44 2.86 9.55
CA ILE A 72 -18.64 1.46 9.95
C ILE A 72 -17.94 1.20 11.28
N PHE A 73 -16.66 1.53 11.42
CA PHE A 73 -15.93 1.33 12.68
C PHE A 73 -16.47 2.20 13.81
N ASN A 74 -16.87 3.44 13.52
CA ASN A 74 -17.40 4.36 14.50
C ASN A 74 -18.75 3.91 15.08
N TYR A 75 -19.48 3.03 14.38
CA TYR A 75 -20.65 2.39 14.98
C TYR A 75 -20.30 1.65 16.28
N TRP A 76 -19.11 1.05 16.38
CA TRP A 76 -18.64 0.38 17.59
C TRP A 76 -17.89 1.33 18.52
N TYR A 77 -17.02 2.18 17.97
CA TYR A 77 -16.16 3.05 18.77
C TYR A 77 -16.82 4.34 19.29
N LYS A 78 -17.95 4.78 18.73
CA LYS A 78 -18.74 5.90 19.26
C LYS A 78 -17.92 7.18 19.52
N CYS A 79 -16.99 7.51 18.63
CA CYS A 79 -16.26 8.76 18.69
C CYS A 79 -17.21 9.93 18.44
N GLU A 80 -16.88 11.08 19.01
CA GLU A 80 -17.61 12.32 18.77
C GLU A 80 -17.57 12.70 17.27
N PRO A 81 -18.61 13.36 16.73
CA PRO A 81 -18.68 13.70 15.31
C PRO A 81 -17.45 14.46 14.79
N ASN A 82 -16.94 15.42 15.57
CA ASN A 82 -15.77 16.21 15.20
C ASN A 82 -14.50 15.35 15.10
N GLU A 83 -14.30 14.41 16.04
CA GLU A 83 -13.17 13.48 16.03
C GLU A 83 -13.27 12.52 14.83
N LEU A 84 -14.46 11.99 14.56
CA LEU A 84 -14.70 11.15 13.38
C LEU A 84 -14.37 11.88 12.09
N ASP A 85 -14.81 13.13 11.94
CA ASP A 85 -14.59 13.92 10.74
C ASP A 85 -13.11 14.28 10.54
N GLU A 86 -12.40 14.67 11.60
CA GLU A 86 -10.95 14.90 11.54
C GLU A 86 -10.19 13.64 11.13
N MET A 87 -10.42 12.51 11.79
CA MET A 87 -9.73 11.25 11.47
C MET A 87 -10.08 10.77 10.06
N SER A 88 -11.34 10.92 9.64
CA SER A 88 -11.76 10.59 8.27
C SER A 88 -11.06 11.47 7.24
N LYS A 89 -10.91 12.77 7.52
CA LYS A 89 -10.25 13.72 6.63
C LYS A 89 -8.75 13.44 6.54
N ALA A 90 -8.07 13.26 7.67
CA ALA A 90 -6.64 12.93 7.68
C ALA A 90 -6.34 11.65 6.88
N MET A 91 -7.16 10.62 7.03
CA MET A 91 -7.00 9.37 6.27
C MET A 91 -7.36 9.51 4.79
N GLN A 92 -8.33 10.36 4.45
CA GLN A 92 -8.67 10.67 3.07
C GLN A 92 -7.56 11.48 2.37
N ASP A 93 -6.94 12.41 3.09
CA ASP A 93 -5.81 13.21 2.60
C ASP A 93 -4.59 12.33 2.39
N LEU A 94 -4.24 11.48 3.37
CA LEU A 94 -3.19 10.48 3.25
C LEU A 94 -3.39 9.58 2.01
N HIS A 95 -4.62 9.13 1.78
CA HIS A 95 -4.93 8.33 0.59
C HIS A 95 -4.78 9.11 -0.71
N ASN A 96 -5.29 10.33 -0.79
CA ASN A 96 -5.18 11.11 -2.01
C ASN A 96 -3.71 11.45 -2.32
N ALA A 97 -2.90 11.73 -1.29
CA ALA A 97 -1.46 11.85 -1.44
C ALA A 97 -0.82 10.55 -1.96
N SER A 98 -1.21 9.39 -1.39
CA SER A 98 -0.69 8.10 -1.86
C SER A 98 -1.10 7.79 -3.29
N LEU A 99 -2.27 8.23 -3.75
CA LEU A 99 -2.68 8.08 -5.15
C LEU A 99 -1.83 8.92 -6.11
N ILE A 100 -1.36 10.10 -5.69
CA ILE A 100 -0.45 10.91 -6.53
C ILE A 100 0.90 10.21 -6.68
N ILE A 101 1.42 9.63 -5.60
CA ILE A 101 2.66 8.85 -5.62
C ILE A 101 2.48 7.58 -6.46
N ASP A 102 1.39 6.83 -6.27
CA ASP A 102 0.99 5.65 -7.07
C ASP A 102 0.95 5.98 -8.56
N ASP A 103 0.24 7.04 -8.96
CA ASP A 103 0.19 7.47 -10.36
C ASP A 103 1.57 7.80 -10.95
N ILE A 104 2.49 8.35 -10.14
CA ILE A 104 3.87 8.63 -10.54
C ILE A 104 4.68 7.33 -10.69
N GLU A 105 4.63 6.46 -9.70
CA GLU A 105 5.39 5.20 -9.64
C GLU A 105 4.95 4.23 -10.74
N ASP A 106 3.69 4.30 -11.14
CA ASP A 106 3.06 3.45 -12.15
C ASP A 106 3.15 4.05 -13.55
N GLY A 107 3.47 5.34 -13.67
CA GLY A 107 3.45 6.07 -14.94
C GLY A 107 2.05 6.23 -15.52
N SER A 108 1.04 6.34 -14.65
CA SER A 108 -0.37 6.43 -15.05
C SER A 108 -0.70 7.77 -15.70
N ASP A 109 -1.23 7.76 -16.93
CA ASP A 109 -1.64 8.99 -17.62
C ASP A 109 -2.93 9.61 -17.03
N LEU A 110 -3.82 8.75 -16.52
CA LEU A 110 -5.18 9.13 -16.12
C LEU A 110 -5.51 8.72 -14.69
N ARG A 111 -6.22 9.63 -14.00
CA ARG A 111 -6.91 9.35 -12.74
C ARG A 111 -8.35 9.81 -12.84
N ARG A 112 -9.30 8.88 -12.70
CA ARG A 112 -10.75 9.15 -12.73
C ARG A 112 -11.18 9.90 -14.00
N GLY A 113 -10.61 9.53 -15.15
CA GLY A 113 -10.93 10.07 -16.47
C GLY A 113 -10.35 11.47 -16.73
N LYS A 114 -9.43 11.95 -15.89
CA LYS A 114 -8.71 13.21 -16.06
C LYS A 114 -7.20 12.96 -16.02
N PRO A 115 -6.35 13.84 -16.59
CA PRO A 115 -4.91 13.68 -16.51
C PRO A 115 -4.42 13.54 -15.07
N ALA A 116 -3.48 12.63 -14.81
CA ALA A 116 -2.84 12.50 -13.50
C ALA A 116 -2.13 13.79 -13.08
N ALA A 117 -1.89 13.98 -11.78
CA ALA A 117 -1.29 15.20 -11.24
C ALA A 117 0.07 15.51 -11.89
N HIS A 118 0.92 14.50 -12.05
CA HIS A 118 2.26 14.66 -12.61
C HIS A 118 2.25 15.02 -14.10
N ILE A 119 1.21 14.62 -14.84
CA ILE A 119 1.00 15.05 -16.23
C ILE A 119 0.60 16.53 -16.28
N ARG A 120 -0.23 16.98 -15.33
CA ARG A 120 -0.77 18.35 -15.32
C ARG A 120 0.18 19.40 -14.73
N TYR A 121 0.83 19.07 -13.61
CA TYR A 121 1.62 20.00 -12.80
C TYR A 121 3.12 19.68 -12.80
N GLY A 122 3.52 18.60 -13.50
CA GLY A 122 4.89 18.10 -13.53
C GLY A 122 5.20 17.16 -12.35
N LEU A 123 6.11 16.23 -12.63
CA LEU A 123 6.59 15.23 -11.68
C LEU A 123 7.15 15.86 -10.38
N PRO A 124 8.07 16.85 -10.43
CA PRO A 124 8.71 17.35 -9.20
C PRO A 124 7.73 17.99 -8.22
N LEU A 125 6.78 18.79 -8.72
CA LEU A 125 5.80 19.48 -7.88
C LEU A 125 4.79 18.49 -7.29
N SER A 126 4.33 17.52 -8.08
CA SER A 126 3.37 16.51 -7.65
C SER A 126 3.95 15.59 -6.56
N LEU A 127 5.20 15.16 -6.73
CA LEU A 127 5.93 14.38 -5.74
C LEU A 127 6.10 15.17 -4.43
N ASN A 128 6.52 16.44 -4.52
CA ASN A 128 6.68 17.30 -3.35
C ASN A 128 5.35 17.53 -2.60
N ALA A 129 4.26 17.80 -3.33
CA ALA A 129 2.94 18.02 -2.76
C ALA A 129 2.44 16.79 -1.98
N ALA A 130 2.56 15.61 -2.58
CA ALA A 130 2.13 14.37 -1.93
C ALA A 130 2.94 14.06 -0.66
N ASN A 131 4.27 14.22 -0.72
CA ASN A 131 5.14 14.04 0.44
C ASN A 131 4.83 15.03 1.56
N TYR A 132 4.55 16.30 1.23
CA TYR A 132 4.13 17.29 2.22
C TYR A 132 2.86 16.83 2.95
N VAL A 133 1.86 16.35 2.21
CA VAL A 133 0.57 15.91 2.78
C VAL A 133 0.72 14.68 3.69
N TYR A 134 1.70 13.79 3.45
CA TYR A 134 1.99 12.71 4.41
C TYR A 134 2.36 13.26 5.79
N PHE A 135 3.24 14.27 5.85
CA PHE A 135 3.63 14.90 7.11
C PHE A 135 2.49 15.73 7.71
N GLU A 136 1.69 16.39 6.87
CA GLU A 136 0.52 17.12 7.33
C GLU A 136 -0.52 16.19 7.96
N ALA A 137 -0.81 15.04 7.33
CA ALA A 137 -1.71 14.03 7.86
C ALA A 137 -1.21 13.51 9.22
N MET A 138 0.08 13.19 9.34
CA MET A 138 0.69 12.80 10.63
C MET A 138 0.48 13.89 11.69
N LYS A 139 0.78 15.15 11.34
CA LYS A 139 0.63 16.29 12.25
C LYS A 139 -0.81 16.42 12.74
N ARG A 140 -1.80 16.36 11.82
CA ARG A 140 -3.23 16.44 12.17
C ARG A 140 -3.67 15.32 13.11
N ILE A 141 -3.21 14.09 12.88
CA ILE A 141 -3.52 12.94 13.75
C ILE A 141 -3.01 13.15 15.18
N VAL A 142 -1.79 13.69 15.31
CA VAL A 142 -1.17 14.00 16.60
C VAL A 142 -1.85 15.18 17.28
N ASP A 143 -2.09 16.27 16.55
CA ASP A 143 -2.74 17.48 17.06
C ASP A 143 -4.16 17.20 17.54
N ALA A 144 -4.89 16.32 16.85
CA ALA A 144 -6.22 15.87 17.25
C ALA A 144 -6.21 15.15 18.61
N LYS A 145 -5.05 14.75 19.18
CA LYS A 145 -4.99 14.27 20.57
C LYS A 145 -5.29 15.39 21.57
N GLY A 146 -5.26 16.65 21.14
CA GLY A 146 -5.54 17.81 21.96
C GLY A 146 -4.41 18.11 22.95
N LEU A 147 -4.63 19.17 23.74
CA LEU A 147 -3.68 19.62 24.76
C LEU A 147 -3.68 18.71 26.00
N GLY A 148 -4.77 17.96 26.23
CA GLY A 148 -4.93 17.08 27.39
C GLY A 148 -4.20 15.74 27.29
N ALA A 149 -3.79 15.32 26.08
CA ALA A 149 -3.05 14.07 25.90
C ALA A 149 -1.60 14.19 26.38
N GLY A 150 -1.16 13.19 27.14
CA GLY A 150 0.20 13.12 27.67
C GLY A 150 1.25 12.93 26.55
N PRO A 151 2.54 13.21 26.84
CA PRO A 151 3.62 12.99 25.86
C PRO A 151 3.68 11.55 25.32
N GLU A 152 3.38 10.56 26.17
CA GLU A 152 3.38 9.14 25.78
C GLU A 152 2.28 8.82 24.76
N GLU A 153 1.08 9.38 24.92
CA GLU A 153 -0.03 9.15 23.99
C GLU A 153 0.22 9.80 22.63
N LYS A 154 0.86 10.98 22.62
CA LYS A 154 1.27 11.66 21.39
C LYS A 154 2.39 10.90 20.69
N LEU A 155 3.40 10.44 21.45
CA LEU A 155 4.48 9.62 20.91
C LEU A 155 3.95 8.31 20.33
N LYS A 156 3.02 7.64 21.03
CA LYS A 156 2.35 6.43 20.52
C LYS A 156 1.66 6.72 19.18
N ALA A 157 0.88 7.79 19.08
CA ALA A 157 0.19 8.16 17.84
C ALA A 157 1.18 8.41 16.68
N VAL A 158 2.31 9.07 16.94
CA VAL A 158 3.38 9.26 15.96
C VAL A 158 3.95 7.92 15.52
N MET A 159 4.33 7.06 16.47
CA MET A 159 4.95 5.77 16.17
C MET A 159 4.01 4.83 15.43
N ASP A 160 2.73 4.79 15.80
CA ASP A 160 1.73 3.99 15.10
C ASP A 160 1.55 4.46 13.66
N PHE A 161 1.46 5.78 13.42
CA PHE A 161 1.41 6.33 12.06
C PHE A 161 2.65 5.99 11.24
N ILE A 162 3.86 6.16 11.82
CA ILE A 162 5.12 5.86 11.14
C ILE A 162 5.18 4.36 10.79
N ASN A 163 4.84 3.48 11.72
CA ASN A 163 4.83 2.04 11.48
C ASN A 163 3.85 1.66 10.36
N GLY A 164 2.64 2.21 10.38
CA GLY A 164 1.64 1.99 9.32
C GLY A 164 2.15 2.47 7.96
N MET A 165 2.74 3.67 7.91
CA MET A 165 3.36 4.20 6.68
C MET A 165 4.50 3.33 6.17
N MET A 166 5.37 2.83 7.06
CA MET A 166 6.47 1.94 6.66
C MET A 166 5.94 0.63 6.07
N LEU A 167 4.91 0.02 6.67
CA LEU A 167 4.29 -1.21 6.15
C LEU A 167 3.65 -0.97 4.78
N MET A 168 2.97 0.16 4.59
CA MET A 168 2.43 0.55 3.28
C MET A 168 3.52 0.68 2.22
N HIS A 169 4.65 1.30 2.57
CA HIS A 169 5.80 1.46 1.66
C HIS A 169 6.52 0.14 1.36
N VAL A 170 6.58 -0.80 2.33
CA VAL A 170 7.10 -2.15 2.06
C VAL A 170 6.22 -2.86 1.02
N GLY A 171 4.89 -2.78 1.18
CA GLY A 171 3.95 -3.35 0.22
C GLY A 171 4.12 -2.77 -1.19
N GLN A 172 4.15 -1.44 -1.30
CA GLN A 172 4.33 -0.75 -2.58
C GLN A 172 5.71 -1.00 -3.19
N GLY A 173 6.77 -0.94 -2.39
CA GLY A 173 8.14 -1.17 -2.84
C GLY A 173 8.36 -2.59 -3.39
N MET A 174 7.70 -3.59 -2.80
CA MET A 174 7.77 -4.96 -3.31
C MET A 174 6.98 -5.14 -4.62
N GLU A 175 5.83 -4.47 -4.78
CA GLU A 175 5.09 -4.42 -6.05
C GLU A 175 5.96 -3.85 -7.17
N ILE A 176 6.61 -2.70 -6.92
CA ILE A 176 7.55 -2.06 -7.85
C ILE A 176 8.75 -2.97 -8.14
N PHE A 177 9.36 -3.57 -7.10
CA PHE A 177 10.49 -4.47 -7.25
C PHE A 177 10.13 -5.65 -8.16
N TRP A 178 9.01 -6.34 -7.91
CA TRP A 178 8.61 -7.46 -8.74
C TRP A 178 8.33 -7.00 -10.17
N ARG A 179 7.58 -5.92 -10.36
CA ARG A 179 7.29 -5.33 -11.68
C ARG A 179 8.56 -5.02 -12.47
N ASP A 180 9.51 -4.32 -11.86
CA ASP A 180 10.64 -3.73 -12.58
C ASP A 180 11.86 -4.66 -12.67
N GLU A 181 12.14 -5.46 -11.64
CA GLU A 181 13.27 -6.41 -11.69
C GLU A 181 13.02 -7.58 -12.65
N ASN A 182 11.75 -7.96 -12.87
CA ASN A 182 11.42 -8.94 -13.91
C ASN A 182 11.77 -8.43 -15.32
N LEU A 183 11.84 -7.12 -15.56
CA LEU A 183 12.28 -6.55 -16.85
C LEU A 183 13.76 -6.79 -17.12
N LYS A 184 14.59 -6.96 -16.07
CA LYS A 184 16.04 -7.06 -16.17
C LYS A 184 16.56 -8.48 -16.40
N LEU A 185 15.69 -9.48 -16.25
CA LEU A 185 16.08 -10.88 -16.40
C LEU A 185 16.23 -11.26 -17.87
N ASP A 186 17.21 -12.12 -18.16
CA ASP A 186 17.29 -12.82 -19.45
C ASP A 186 16.30 -13.99 -19.43
N HIS A 187 15.24 -13.84 -20.22
CA HIS A 187 14.15 -14.80 -20.34
C HIS A 187 14.35 -15.82 -21.47
N SER A 188 15.54 -15.85 -22.09
CA SER A 188 15.94 -16.96 -22.96
C SER A 188 16.11 -18.27 -22.18
N ASP A 189 16.42 -18.18 -20.88
CA ASP A 189 16.41 -19.29 -19.95
C ASP A 189 15.04 -19.43 -19.26
N VAL A 190 14.40 -20.58 -19.46
CA VAL A 190 13.10 -20.93 -18.87
C VAL A 190 13.15 -20.87 -17.33
N ALA A 191 14.30 -21.15 -16.72
CA ALA A 191 14.46 -21.07 -15.27
C ALA A 191 14.32 -19.63 -14.73
N ASN A 192 14.62 -18.62 -15.54
CA ASN A 192 14.53 -17.22 -15.14
C ASN A 192 13.13 -16.61 -15.31
N ILE A 193 12.25 -17.23 -16.10
CA ILE A 193 10.91 -16.70 -16.42
C ILE A 193 10.07 -16.44 -15.17
N PHE A 194 10.23 -17.27 -14.14
CA PHE A 194 9.43 -17.19 -12.91
C PHE A 194 10.19 -16.63 -11.71
N LYS A 195 11.44 -16.18 -11.88
CA LYS A 195 12.35 -15.91 -10.75
C LYS A 195 11.84 -14.84 -9.79
N ASN A 196 11.25 -13.77 -10.29
CA ASN A 196 10.69 -12.70 -9.45
C ASN A 196 9.15 -12.61 -9.58
N ILE A 197 8.47 -13.71 -9.92
CA ILE A 197 7.01 -13.74 -9.94
C ILE A 197 6.52 -14.06 -8.52
N PRO A 198 5.77 -13.16 -7.87
CA PRO A 198 5.30 -13.41 -6.52
C PRO A 198 4.36 -14.62 -6.47
N THR A 199 4.43 -15.34 -5.37
CA THR A 199 3.45 -16.37 -5.00
C THR A 199 2.17 -15.72 -4.46
N GLU A 200 1.09 -16.49 -4.41
CA GLU A 200 -0.16 -16.05 -3.77
C GLU A 200 0.05 -15.71 -2.28
N GLU A 201 0.89 -16.49 -1.58
CA GLU A 201 1.22 -16.23 -0.18
C GLU A 201 1.95 -14.88 -0.01
N GLU A 202 2.93 -14.60 -0.86
CA GLU A 202 3.65 -13.31 -0.86
C GLU A 202 2.71 -12.14 -1.18
N TYR A 203 1.79 -12.30 -2.13
CA TYR A 203 0.78 -11.29 -2.42
C TYR A 203 -0.02 -10.93 -1.17
N PHE A 204 -0.58 -11.93 -0.47
CA PHE A 204 -1.37 -11.70 0.75
C PHE A 204 -0.54 -11.13 1.89
N LYS A 205 0.71 -11.58 2.01
CA LYS A 205 1.61 -11.16 3.08
C LYS A 205 2.14 -9.75 2.87
N VAL A 206 2.34 -9.31 1.64
CA VAL A 206 3.10 -8.08 1.32
C VAL A 206 2.23 -7.04 0.61
N ILE A 207 1.63 -7.39 -0.54
CA ILE A 207 0.92 -6.41 -1.38
C ILE A 207 -0.30 -5.89 -0.64
N VAL A 208 -1.08 -6.79 -0.04
CA VAL A 208 -2.32 -6.33 0.57
C VAL A 208 -2.10 -5.53 1.86
N GLN A 209 -0.91 -5.57 2.46
CA GLN A 209 -0.61 -4.69 3.60
C GLN A 209 -0.78 -3.21 3.22
N LYS A 210 -0.50 -2.81 1.97
CA LYS A 210 -0.67 -1.40 1.54
C LYS A 210 -2.09 -0.86 1.72
N THR A 211 -3.09 -1.72 1.55
CA THR A 211 -4.50 -1.35 1.66
C THR A 211 -5.10 -1.73 3.01
N ALA A 212 -4.74 -2.90 3.54
CA ALA A 212 -5.23 -3.40 4.82
C ALA A 212 -4.72 -2.55 5.99
N GLU A 213 -3.44 -2.17 5.98
CA GLU A 213 -2.85 -1.34 7.03
C GLU A 213 -3.55 0.02 7.11
N GLN A 214 -3.93 0.61 5.98
CA GLN A 214 -4.63 1.89 6.00
C GLN A 214 -6.01 1.80 6.67
N PHE A 215 -6.71 0.67 6.54
CA PHE A 215 -7.99 0.44 7.25
C PHE A 215 -7.77 0.13 8.73
N SER A 216 -6.72 -0.62 9.05
CA SER A 216 -6.33 -0.92 10.45
C SER A 216 -5.94 0.35 11.18
N MET A 217 -5.12 1.21 10.56
CA MET A 217 -4.70 2.50 11.11
C MET A 217 -5.91 3.41 11.36
N LEU A 218 -6.86 3.49 10.42
CA LEU A 218 -8.12 4.22 10.64
C LEU A 218 -8.93 3.64 11.82
N ALA A 219 -9.05 2.33 11.93
CA ALA A 219 -9.78 1.69 13.02
C ALA A 219 -9.12 1.93 14.38
N ASP A 220 -7.78 1.85 14.45
CA ASP A 220 -7.02 2.10 15.67
C ASP A 220 -7.07 3.58 16.07
N MET A 221 -7.02 4.51 15.12
CA MET A 221 -7.23 5.93 15.38
C MET A 221 -8.61 6.21 15.98
N LEU A 222 -9.66 5.56 15.48
CA LEU A 222 -11.00 5.67 16.06
C LEU A 222 -11.10 4.99 17.43
N LYS A 223 -10.48 3.83 17.62
CA LYS A 223 -10.40 3.17 18.93
C LYS A 223 -9.77 4.10 19.96
N ASP A 224 -8.66 4.75 19.61
CA ASP A 224 -7.96 5.68 20.48
C ASP A 224 -8.82 6.88 20.89
N ARG A 225 -9.71 7.35 20.00
CA ARG A 225 -10.69 8.44 20.24
C ARG A 225 -12.00 7.99 20.86
N SER A 226 -12.15 6.69 21.06
CA SER A 226 -13.38 6.15 21.60
C SER A 226 -13.57 6.52 23.07
N ASN A 227 -14.81 6.93 23.38
CA ASN A 227 -15.29 7.12 24.75
C ASN A 227 -15.97 5.85 25.31
N THR A 228 -16.05 4.75 24.54
CA THR A 228 -16.67 3.52 25.04
C THR A 228 -15.76 2.78 26.02
N LEU A 229 -16.35 2.27 27.10
CA LEU A 229 -15.66 1.46 28.12
C LEU A 229 -15.13 0.12 27.57
N TYR A 230 -15.58 -0.28 26.38
CA TYR A 230 -15.22 -1.54 25.75
C TYR A 230 -14.08 -1.44 24.73
N LYS A 231 -13.55 -0.24 24.45
CA LYS A 231 -12.57 -0.01 23.37
C LYS A 231 -11.34 -0.92 23.44
N ASP A 232 -10.87 -1.22 24.65
CA ASP A 232 -9.68 -2.04 24.90
C ASP A 232 -9.99 -3.51 25.18
N LYS A 233 -11.27 -3.91 25.12
CA LYS A 233 -11.65 -5.31 25.29
C LYS A 233 -11.35 -6.07 24.00
N ALA A 234 -10.68 -7.22 24.12
CA ALA A 234 -10.39 -8.10 22.99
C ALA A 234 -11.65 -8.46 22.17
N ALA A 235 -12.80 -8.58 22.83
CA ALA A 235 -14.09 -8.83 22.18
C ALA A 235 -14.47 -7.75 21.15
N LEU A 236 -14.06 -6.49 21.35
CA LEU A 236 -14.30 -5.36 20.45
C LEU A 236 -13.14 -5.11 19.48
N SER A 237 -12.11 -5.95 19.43
CA SER A 237 -11.03 -5.78 18.46
C SER A 237 -11.56 -5.83 17.03
N THR A 238 -11.39 -4.75 16.27
CA THR A 238 -11.78 -4.64 14.86
C THR A 238 -10.64 -4.95 13.90
N TYR A 239 -9.46 -5.31 14.41
CA TYR A 239 -8.26 -5.58 13.60
C TYR A 239 -8.52 -6.62 12.50
N GLU A 240 -9.05 -7.79 12.85
CA GLU A 240 -9.37 -8.84 11.87
C GLU A 240 -10.38 -8.38 10.82
N LEU A 241 -11.36 -7.57 11.21
CA LEU A 241 -12.32 -7.00 10.27
C LEU A 241 -11.63 -6.02 9.31
N ALA A 242 -10.79 -5.12 9.82
CA ALA A 242 -10.05 -4.14 9.03
C ALA A 242 -9.11 -4.82 8.02
N GLN A 243 -8.34 -5.81 8.46
CA GLN A 243 -7.47 -6.61 7.60
C GLN A 243 -8.28 -7.34 6.51
N THR A 244 -9.39 -7.99 6.89
CA THR A 244 -10.25 -8.72 5.95
C THR A 244 -10.91 -7.79 4.92
N MET A 245 -11.34 -6.60 5.35
CA MET A 245 -11.85 -5.56 4.44
C MET A 245 -10.75 -5.10 3.47
N GLY A 246 -9.52 -4.93 3.95
CA GLY A 246 -8.37 -4.58 3.11
C GLY A 246 -8.05 -5.65 2.07
N TYR A 247 -8.01 -6.92 2.50
CA TYR A 247 -7.88 -8.08 1.61
C TYR A 247 -8.91 -8.09 0.50
N HIS A 248 -10.18 -7.97 0.87
CA HIS A 248 -11.25 -7.91 -0.11
C HIS A 248 -11.10 -6.70 -1.05
N PHE A 249 -10.71 -5.54 -0.52
CA PHE A 249 -10.64 -4.31 -1.30
C PHE A 249 -9.54 -4.36 -2.36
N GLN A 250 -8.33 -4.81 -2.00
CA GLN A 250 -7.21 -4.90 -2.94
C GLN A 250 -7.48 -5.92 -4.06
N ILE A 251 -7.92 -7.14 -3.71
CA ILE A 251 -8.22 -8.19 -4.70
C ILE A 251 -9.32 -7.72 -5.66
N ARG A 252 -10.29 -6.97 -5.15
CA ARG A 252 -11.37 -6.41 -5.96
C ARG A 252 -10.86 -5.33 -6.90
N ASP A 253 -9.97 -4.45 -6.45
CA ASP A 253 -9.37 -3.39 -7.27
C ASP A 253 -8.57 -3.99 -8.43
N ASP A 254 -7.71 -4.97 -8.14
CA ASP A 254 -6.95 -5.74 -9.12
C ASP A 254 -7.84 -6.41 -10.18
N LEU A 255 -8.95 -7.04 -9.75
CA LEU A 255 -9.88 -7.66 -10.69
C LEU A 255 -10.59 -6.62 -11.56
N LEU A 256 -11.08 -5.54 -10.95
CA LEU A 256 -11.82 -4.49 -11.67
C LEU A 256 -10.96 -3.74 -12.67
N ASN A 257 -9.66 -3.56 -12.39
CA ASN A 257 -8.73 -2.98 -13.36
C ASN A 257 -8.75 -3.72 -14.70
N LEU A 258 -8.87 -5.06 -14.66
CA LEU A 258 -8.87 -5.90 -15.85
C LEU A 258 -10.24 -6.05 -16.51
N ILE A 259 -11.34 -6.09 -15.73
CA ILE A 259 -12.66 -6.50 -16.28
C ILE A 259 -13.73 -5.39 -16.33
N SER A 260 -13.48 -4.21 -15.75
CA SER A 260 -14.55 -3.20 -15.57
C SER A 260 -14.50 -2.06 -16.56
N ASN A 261 -15.63 -1.86 -17.27
CA ASN A 261 -15.82 -0.70 -18.14
C ASN A 261 -15.72 0.65 -17.40
N THR A 262 -16.05 0.68 -16.09
CA THR A 262 -15.93 1.91 -15.29
C THR A 262 -14.46 2.23 -15.00
N TYR A 263 -13.64 1.21 -14.75
CA TYR A 263 -12.20 1.39 -14.56
C TYR A 263 -11.55 1.75 -15.89
N GLU A 264 -11.97 1.12 -16.99
CA GLU A 264 -11.53 1.47 -18.34
C GLU A 264 -11.76 2.96 -18.64
N ALA A 265 -12.96 3.49 -18.38
CA ALA A 265 -13.25 4.91 -18.58
C ALA A 265 -12.42 5.84 -17.67
N GLY A 266 -11.93 5.33 -16.53
CA GLY A 266 -11.23 6.10 -15.51
C GLY A 266 -9.70 6.08 -15.61
N LYS A 267 -9.14 4.96 -16.04
CA LYS A 267 -7.69 4.67 -16.08
C LYS A 267 -7.19 4.22 -17.46
N GLY A 268 -8.04 3.64 -18.29
CA GLY A 268 -7.66 2.92 -19.51
C GLY A 268 -8.02 1.43 -19.45
N TYR A 269 -8.22 0.80 -20.60
CA TYR A 269 -8.59 -0.61 -20.69
C TYR A 269 -7.46 -1.49 -20.13
N CYS A 270 -7.66 -2.31 -19.09
CA CYS A 270 -6.61 -3.17 -18.51
C CYS A 270 -5.28 -2.44 -18.18
N GLU A 271 -5.35 -1.36 -17.40
CA GLU A 271 -4.18 -0.53 -17.08
C GLU A 271 -3.06 -1.30 -16.38
N ASP A 272 -3.39 -2.28 -15.52
CA ASP A 272 -2.38 -3.14 -14.85
C ASP A 272 -1.45 -3.84 -15.88
N ILE A 273 -1.93 -4.12 -17.10
CA ILE A 273 -1.11 -4.72 -18.17
C ILE A 273 -0.11 -3.70 -18.74
N THR A 274 -0.54 -2.44 -18.91
CA THR A 274 0.34 -1.35 -19.37
C THR A 274 1.38 -1.01 -18.30
N GLU A 275 0.98 -1.01 -17.03
CA GLU A 275 1.91 -0.87 -15.91
C GLU A 275 2.93 -2.02 -15.88
N GLY A 276 2.50 -3.22 -16.27
CA GLY A 276 3.26 -4.47 -16.11
C GLY A 276 3.11 -5.08 -14.71
N LYS A 277 2.07 -4.69 -13.98
CA LYS A 277 1.80 -5.06 -12.60
C LYS A 277 1.44 -6.52 -12.43
N TYR A 278 1.97 -7.14 -11.39
CA TYR A 278 1.56 -8.48 -10.96
C TYR A 278 0.35 -8.41 -10.04
N SER A 279 -0.81 -8.08 -10.59
CA SER A 279 -2.07 -8.07 -9.84
C SER A 279 -2.58 -9.49 -9.57
N PHE A 280 -3.49 -9.66 -8.61
CA PHE A 280 -3.91 -10.99 -8.14
C PHE A 280 -4.32 -11.98 -9.27
N PRO A 281 -5.14 -11.58 -10.27
CA PRO A 281 -5.48 -12.48 -11.37
C PRO A 281 -4.27 -12.89 -12.22
N ILE A 282 -3.31 -11.98 -12.41
CA ILE A 282 -2.09 -12.23 -13.18
C ILE A 282 -1.15 -13.19 -12.43
N ILE A 283 -0.96 -12.96 -11.13
CA ILE A 283 -0.19 -13.86 -10.26
C ILE A 283 -0.74 -15.28 -10.34
N TYR A 284 -2.06 -15.43 -10.19
CA TYR A 284 -2.70 -16.73 -10.29
C TYR A 284 -2.46 -17.35 -11.68
N ALA A 285 -2.69 -16.61 -12.76
CA ALA A 285 -2.53 -17.11 -14.12
C ALA A 285 -1.10 -17.65 -14.36
N LEU A 286 -0.07 -16.89 -13.96
CA LEU A 286 1.32 -17.27 -14.13
C LEU A 286 1.69 -18.51 -13.31
N ASN A 287 1.25 -18.58 -12.05
CA ASN A 287 1.49 -19.74 -11.20
C ASN A 287 0.76 -20.99 -11.72
N GLN A 288 -0.48 -20.85 -12.21
CA GLN A 288 -1.20 -21.98 -12.82
C GLN A 288 -0.49 -22.51 -14.07
N TYR A 289 0.01 -21.61 -14.93
CA TYR A 289 0.68 -22.02 -16.16
C TYR A 289 2.04 -22.67 -15.94
N LYS A 290 2.73 -22.33 -14.86
CA LYS A 290 3.97 -22.98 -14.44
C LYS A 290 3.80 -24.49 -14.28
N ASP A 291 2.63 -24.94 -13.81
CA ASP A 291 2.35 -26.34 -13.52
C ASP A 291 1.72 -27.11 -14.70
N GLN A 292 1.44 -26.46 -15.84
CA GLN A 292 0.74 -27.03 -17.00
C GLN A 292 1.67 -27.53 -18.12
N GLY A 293 2.96 -27.74 -17.82
CA GLY A 293 3.94 -28.23 -18.80
C GLY A 293 4.20 -27.25 -19.97
N PRO A 294 4.68 -27.73 -21.13
CA PRO A 294 5.16 -26.86 -22.21
C PRO A 294 4.12 -25.87 -22.74
N ALA A 295 2.84 -26.27 -22.83
CA ALA A 295 1.78 -25.40 -23.32
C ALA A 295 1.48 -24.25 -22.33
N GLY A 296 1.48 -24.54 -21.02
CA GLY A 296 1.36 -23.52 -19.98
C GLY A 296 2.54 -22.55 -20.02
N LEU A 297 3.77 -23.07 -20.11
CA LEU A 297 4.98 -22.25 -20.20
C LEU A 297 4.95 -21.28 -21.39
N GLN A 298 4.43 -21.70 -22.55
CA GLN A 298 4.26 -20.80 -23.71
C GLN A 298 3.29 -19.66 -23.40
N LYS A 299 2.15 -19.94 -22.76
CA LYS A 299 1.18 -18.91 -22.35
C LYS A 299 1.75 -17.94 -21.32
N ALA A 300 2.41 -18.46 -20.27
CA ALA A 300 3.08 -17.63 -19.28
C ALA A 300 4.16 -16.72 -19.91
N SER A 301 4.98 -17.29 -20.80
CA SER A 301 6.01 -16.54 -21.51
C SER A 301 5.42 -15.44 -22.38
N ARG A 302 4.31 -15.71 -23.08
CA ARG A 302 3.63 -14.72 -23.92
C ARG A 302 3.00 -13.61 -23.09
N LEU A 303 2.31 -13.96 -21.99
CA LEU A 303 1.76 -12.97 -21.07
C LEU A 303 2.85 -12.06 -20.51
N LEU A 304 3.94 -12.63 -20.02
CA LEU A 304 5.09 -11.87 -19.53
C LEU A 304 5.70 -10.99 -20.62
N GLN A 305 5.85 -11.49 -21.85
CA GLN A 305 6.35 -10.68 -22.97
C GLN A 305 5.49 -9.44 -23.18
N ILE A 306 4.16 -9.57 -23.20
CA ILE A 306 3.25 -8.44 -23.37
C ILE A 306 3.36 -7.46 -22.20
N MET A 307 3.35 -7.95 -20.95
CA MET A 307 3.48 -7.10 -19.76
C MET A 307 4.79 -6.30 -19.75
N ARG A 308 5.91 -6.92 -20.15
CA ARG A 308 7.21 -6.24 -20.20
C ARG A 308 7.29 -5.15 -21.27
N MET A 309 6.46 -5.22 -22.31
CA MET A 309 6.40 -4.18 -23.33
C MET A 309 5.79 -2.88 -22.80
N ARG A 310 5.10 -2.91 -21.64
CA ARG A 310 4.33 -1.79 -21.10
C ARG A 310 3.45 -1.14 -22.18
N THR A 311 2.83 -2.01 -22.97
CA THR A 311 2.19 -1.60 -24.22
C THR A 311 0.89 -0.86 -23.95
N THR A 312 0.60 0.14 -24.77
CA THR A 312 -0.72 0.78 -24.87
C THR A 312 -1.53 0.24 -26.05
N ASP A 313 -0.97 -0.69 -26.84
CA ASP A 313 -1.63 -1.34 -27.96
C ASP A 313 -2.81 -2.20 -27.49
N LEU A 314 -4.00 -1.89 -28.01
CA LEU A 314 -5.23 -2.52 -27.57
C LEU A 314 -5.30 -4.01 -27.92
N ASP A 315 -4.72 -4.44 -29.04
CA ASP A 315 -4.80 -5.82 -29.49
C ASP A 315 -3.88 -6.71 -28.65
N LEU A 316 -2.68 -6.23 -28.30
CA LEU A 316 -1.81 -6.91 -27.33
C LEU A 316 -2.45 -6.99 -25.94
N LYS A 317 -3.14 -5.94 -25.49
CA LYS A 317 -3.85 -5.96 -24.20
C LYS A 317 -5.01 -6.95 -24.20
N LYS A 318 -5.79 -7.04 -25.29
CA LYS A 318 -6.83 -8.06 -25.46
C LYS A 318 -6.25 -9.49 -25.49
N GLU A 319 -5.11 -9.68 -26.13
CA GLU A 319 -4.42 -10.98 -26.14
C GLU A 319 -4.01 -11.39 -24.71
N ALA A 320 -3.35 -10.49 -23.97
CA ALA A 320 -2.99 -10.75 -22.57
C ALA A 320 -4.23 -11.00 -21.70
N PHE A 321 -5.31 -10.23 -21.87
CA PHE A 321 -6.58 -10.47 -21.20
C PHE A 321 -7.11 -11.88 -21.47
N GLN A 322 -7.10 -12.33 -22.73
CA GLN A 322 -7.55 -13.68 -23.09
C GLN A 322 -6.68 -14.76 -22.44
N ILE A 323 -5.36 -14.58 -22.44
CA ILE A 323 -4.44 -15.51 -21.75
C ILE A 323 -4.77 -15.58 -20.25
N ILE A 324 -4.98 -14.44 -19.58
CA ILE A 324 -5.36 -14.43 -18.16
C ILE A 324 -6.72 -15.13 -17.97
N GLN A 325 -7.70 -14.88 -18.83
CA GLN A 325 -9.02 -15.50 -18.76
C GLN A 325 -8.97 -17.02 -18.91
N GLU A 326 -8.20 -17.53 -19.87
CA GLU A 326 -8.06 -18.97 -20.15
C GLU A 326 -7.42 -19.76 -18.99
N SER A 327 -6.67 -19.10 -18.11
CA SER A 327 -6.13 -19.72 -16.89
C SER A 327 -7.20 -20.00 -15.83
N GLY A 328 -8.40 -19.42 -15.97
CA GLY A 328 -9.43 -19.42 -14.94
C GLY A 328 -9.24 -18.38 -13.83
N ALA A 329 -8.28 -17.45 -13.99
CA ALA A 329 -7.93 -16.45 -12.98
C ALA A 329 -9.11 -15.60 -12.50
N PHE A 330 -9.99 -15.15 -13.41
CA PHE A 330 -11.11 -14.29 -13.02
C PHE A 330 -12.12 -15.02 -12.13
N GLU A 331 -12.46 -16.27 -12.47
CA GLU A 331 -13.38 -17.07 -11.65
C GLU A 331 -12.74 -17.50 -10.32
N TYR A 332 -11.43 -17.79 -10.32
CA TYR A 332 -10.69 -18.00 -9.07
C TYR A 332 -10.73 -16.76 -8.18
N THR A 333 -10.43 -15.58 -8.74
CA THR A 333 -10.43 -14.30 -8.02
C THR A 333 -11.81 -13.98 -7.43
N LYS A 334 -12.89 -14.14 -8.20
CA LYS A 334 -14.27 -13.98 -7.69
C LYS A 334 -14.58 -14.94 -6.54
N ARG A 335 -14.13 -16.19 -6.61
CA ARG A 335 -14.31 -17.16 -5.51
C ARG A 335 -13.56 -16.72 -4.25
N ILE A 336 -12.33 -16.23 -4.37
CA ILE A 336 -11.56 -15.68 -3.25
C ILE A 336 -12.26 -14.45 -2.65
N LEU A 337 -12.77 -13.54 -3.49
CA LEU A 337 -13.59 -12.41 -3.03
C LEU A 337 -14.81 -12.85 -2.23
N ARG A 338 -15.54 -13.87 -2.69
CA ARG A 338 -16.68 -14.45 -1.93
C ARG A 338 -16.26 -15.04 -0.58
N VAL A 339 -15.06 -15.63 -0.49
CA VAL A 339 -14.51 -16.12 0.79
C VAL A 339 -14.26 -14.95 1.75
N TYR A 340 -13.57 -13.91 1.29
CA TYR A 340 -13.32 -12.73 2.12
C TYR A 340 -14.61 -11.97 2.46
N HIS A 341 -15.58 -11.88 1.55
CA HIS A 341 -16.88 -11.28 1.82
C HIS A 341 -17.62 -12.02 2.95
N LYS A 342 -17.61 -13.36 2.94
CA LYS A 342 -18.16 -14.18 4.03
C LYS A 342 -17.40 -13.97 5.34
N LYS A 343 -16.07 -13.84 5.30
CA LYS A 343 -15.26 -13.54 6.49
C LYS A 343 -15.61 -12.17 7.08
N ILE A 344 -15.76 -11.14 6.25
CA ILE A 344 -16.23 -9.80 6.68
C ILE A 344 -17.57 -9.93 7.40
N GLY A 345 -18.54 -10.63 6.79
CA GLY A 345 -19.86 -10.84 7.40
C GLY A 345 -19.78 -11.56 8.75
N ARG A 346 -18.92 -12.58 8.89
CA ARG A 346 -18.70 -13.29 10.17
C ARG A 346 -18.10 -12.37 11.23
N GLU A 347 -17.10 -11.57 10.88
CA GLU A 347 -16.48 -10.63 11.82
C GLU A 347 -17.44 -9.52 12.25
N VAL A 348 -18.27 -9.01 11.34
CA VAL A 348 -19.34 -8.06 11.69
C VAL A 348 -20.33 -8.69 12.67
N LEU A 349 -20.72 -9.95 12.48
CA LEU A 349 -21.59 -10.66 13.41
C LEU A 349 -20.92 -10.95 14.76
N ARG A 350 -19.63 -11.33 14.75
CA ARG A 350 -18.82 -11.52 15.96
C ARG A 350 -18.79 -10.25 16.83
N LEU A 351 -18.74 -9.09 16.18
CA LEU A 351 -18.78 -7.77 16.83
C LEU A 351 -20.20 -7.30 17.20
N GLY A 352 -21.20 -8.18 17.18
CA GLY A 352 -22.58 -7.88 17.57
C GLY A 352 -23.46 -7.28 16.47
N GLY A 353 -23.00 -7.30 15.22
CA GLY A 353 -23.71 -6.74 14.06
C GLY A 353 -23.52 -5.23 13.92
N ASN A 354 -23.77 -4.72 12.71
CA ASN A 354 -23.58 -3.31 12.38
C ASN A 354 -24.56 -2.87 11.26
N PRO A 355 -25.55 -2.00 11.54
CA PRO A 355 -26.49 -1.51 10.53
C PRO A 355 -25.84 -0.56 9.53
N VAL A 356 -24.78 0.16 9.92
CA VAL A 356 -24.01 1.02 9.02
C VAL A 356 -23.26 0.18 7.99
N PHE A 357 -22.70 -0.96 8.39
CA PHE A 357 -22.12 -1.92 7.47
C PHE A 357 -23.14 -2.41 6.42
N ARG A 358 -24.37 -2.74 6.84
CA ARG A 358 -25.44 -3.14 5.89
C ARG A 358 -25.78 -2.03 4.90
N LYS A 359 -25.83 -0.77 5.37
CA LYS A 359 -26.05 0.41 4.51
C LYS A 359 -24.94 0.56 3.46
N TYR A 360 -23.71 0.18 3.79
CA TYR A 360 -22.54 0.36 2.92
C TYR A 360 -21.98 -0.94 2.34
N ILE A 361 -22.81 -1.98 2.25
CA ILE A 361 -22.40 -3.30 1.74
C ILE A 361 -21.96 -3.25 0.27
N ASP A 362 -22.45 -2.27 -0.49
CA ASP A 362 -22.12 -2.04 -1.91
C ASP A 362 -20.62 -1.85 -2.15
N ILE A 363 -19.87 -1.33 -1.17
CA ILE A 363 -18.39 -1.23 -1.22
C ILE A 363 -17.76 -2.59 -1.56
N PHE A 364 -18.38 -3.67 -1.11
CA PHE A 364 -17.91 -5.04 -1.24
C PHE A 364 -18.70 -5.88 -2.26
N SER A 365 -19.64 -5.28 -3.01
CA SER A 365 -20.64 -6.04 -3.79
C SER A 365 -20.47 -6.03 -5.31
N GLU A 366 -19.75 -5.05 -5.89
CA GLU A 366 -19.74 -4.82 -7.35
C GLU A 366 -19.19 -5.98 -8.22
N VAL A 367 -18.65 -7.06 -7.64
CA VAL A 367 -17.97 -8.14 -8.39
C VAL A 367 -18.36 -9.55 -7.94
N MET A 368 -19.42 -9.68 -7.13
CA MET A 368 -19.85 -10.96 -6.54
C MET A 368 -20.72 -11.82 -7.44
#